data_AF-A0A382JX44-F1
#
_entry.id   AF-A0A382JX44-F1
#
_cell.length_a   1.000
_cell.length_b   1.000
_cell.length_c   1.000
_cell.angle_alpha   90.00
_cell.angle_beta   90.00
_cell.angle_gamma   90.00
#
_symmetry.space_group_name_H-M   'P 1'
#
loop_
_entity.id
_entity.type
_entity.pdbx_description
1 polymer ?
#
loop_
_entity_poly.entity_id
_entity_poly.type
_entity_poly.pdbx_seq_one_letter_code
_entity_poly.pdbx_strand_id
1 'polypeptide(L)' 'MMGRFGLTMKKVVLLLTTTILQGQPDTFWSRTFGGSNSDYGRSVQQVSDDGYILTGSTASFGNDSYDV' A
#
# COMPACT_ATOMS: atom_id res chain seq x y z
N MET A 1 -44.67 -9.80 -5.32
CA MET A 1 -43.57 -10.73 -5.02
C MET A 1 -42.37 -10.33 -5.89
N MET A 2 -41.23 -9.99 -5.27
CA MET A 2 -39.88 -9.74 -5.86
C MET A 2 -39.51 -10.84 -6.89
N GLY A 3 -38.64 -10.68 -7.90
CA GLY A 3 -37.74 -9.62 -8.34
C GLY A 3 -36.95 -10.14 -9.57
N ARG A 4 -36.49 -9.26 -10.46
CA ARG A 4 -35.60 -9.63 -11.58
C ARG A 4 -34.15 -9.32 -11.24
N PHE A 5 -33.46 -10.27 -10.64
CA PHE A 5 -32.00 -10.28 -10.52
C PHE A 5 -31.40 -10.88 -11.79
N GLY A 6 -31.07 -10.03 -12.75
CA GLY A 6 -30.39 -10.44 -13.98
C GLY A 6 -29.40 -9.35 -14.40
N LEU A 7 -28.34 -9.19 -13.61
CA LEU A 7 -27.27 -8.25 -13.95
C LEU A 7 -26.46 -8.87 -15.10
N THR A 8 -26.67 -8.38 -16.32
CA THR A 8 -25.94 -8.87 -17.50
C THR A 8 -24.46 -8.55 -17.39
N MET A 9 -23.58 -9.37 -17.97
CA MET A 9 -22.12 -9.19 -17.86
C MET A 9 -21.66 -7.78 -18.25
N LYS A 10 -22.34 -7.11 -19.19
CA LYS A 10 -22.06 -5.71 -19.56
C LYS A 10 -22.33 -4.72 -18.42
N LYS A 11 -23.37 -4.94 -17.62
CA LYS A 11 -23.67 -4.13 -16.42
C LYS A 11 -22.73 -4.47 -15.24
N VAL A 12 -22.31 -5.73 -15.12
CA VAL A 12 -21.31 -6.15 -14.14
C VAL A 12 -19.96 -5.49 -14.43
N VAL A 13 -19.47 -5.59 -15.68
CA VAL A 13 -18.19 -5.00 -16.09
C VAL A 13 -18.22 -3.47 -15.95
N LEU A 14 -19.31 -2.83 -16.39
CA LEU A 14 -19.45 -1.38 -16.26
C LEU A 14 -19.39 -0.95 -14.78
N LEU A 15 -20.14 -1.60 -13.89
CA LEU A 15 -20.15 -1.30 -12.45
C LEU A 15 -18.77 -1.46 -11.81
N LEU A 16 -18.04 -2.53 -12.15
CA LEU A 16 -16.68 -2.74 -11.64
C LEU A 16 -15.72 -1.63 -12.12
N THR A 17 -15.79 -1.23 -13.39
CA THR A 17 -14.92 -0.16 -13.90
C THR A 17 -15.22 1.19 -13.26
N THR A 18 -16.47 1.55 -13.00
CA THR A 18 -16.80 2.80 -12.32
C THR A 18 -16.36 2.79 -10.85
N THR A 19 -16.52 1.68 -10.13
CA THR A 19 -16.05 1.59 -8.73
C THR A 19 -14.53 1.72 -8.64
N ILE A 20 -13.79 1.09 -9.55
CA ILE A 20 -12.32 1.16 -9.57
C ILE A 20 -11.82 2.57 -9.94
N LEU A 21 -12.60 3.33 -10.74
CA LEU A 21 -12.25 4.71 -11.13
C LEU A 21 -12.72 5.79 -10.13
N GLN A 22 -13.75 5.51 -9.32
CA GLN A 22 -14.28 6.43 -8.31
C GLN A 22 -13.72 6.19 -6.91
N GLY A 23 -13.14 5.01 -6.66
CA GLY A 23 -12.38 4.74 -5.44
C GLY A 23 -11.13 5.61 -5.40
N GLN A 24 -11.06 6.53 -4.44
CA GLN A 24 -9.78 7.13 -4.06
C GLN A 24 -8.77 6.00 -3.81
N PRO A 25 -7.48 6.17 -4.11
CA PRO A 25 -6.48 5.16 -3.80
C PRO A 25 -6.59 4.79 -2.32
N ASP A 26 -7.18 3.64 -2.06
CA ASP A 26 -7.45 3.16 -0.71
C ASP A 26 -6.11 2.65 -0.18
N THR A 27 -5.59 3.26 0.87
CA THR A 27 -4.40 2.74 1.54
C THR A 27 -4.80 1.48 2.29
N PHE A 28 -4.83 0.35 1.57
CA PHE A 28 -5.18 -0.98 2.11
C PHE A 28 -4.33 -1.37 3.32
N TRP A 29 -3.11 -0.86 3.40
CA TRP A 29 -2.21 -1.08 4.52
C TRP A 29 -1.32 0.13 4.75
N SER A 30 -1.15 0.47 6.03
CA SER A 30 -0.09 1.37 6.48
C SER A 30 0.53 0.83 7.76
N ARG A 31 1.83 0.99 7.89
CA ARG A 31 2.58 0.71 9.11
C ARG A 31 3.71 1.71 9.22
N THR A 32 3.93 2.20 10.42
CA THR A 32 5.09 3.01 10.75
C THR A 32 6.23 2.10 11.22
N PHE A 33 7.45 2.42 10.78
CA PHE A 33 8.67 1.73 11.16
C PHE A 33 9.61 2.78 11.77
N GLY A 34 10.26 2.44 12.88
CA GLY A 34 11.05 3.40 13.67
C GLY A 34 10.66 3.39 15.15
N GLY A 35 11.24 4.30 15.91
CA GLY A 35 11.04 4.44 17.36
C GLY A 35 11.07 5.90 17.80
N SER A 36 11.56 6.18 19.00
CA SER A 36 11.57 7.53 19.57
C SER A 36 12.63 8.46 18.95
N ASN A 37 13.61 7.91 18.25
CA ASN A 37 14.74 8.65 17.70
C ASN A 37 14.54 8.94 16.21
N SER A 38 15.53 9.58 15.58
CA SER A 38 15.45 9.93 14.17
C SER A 38 15.66 8.73 13.25
N ASP A 39 14.77 8.59 12.27
CA ASP A 39 14.79 7.56 11.23
C ASP A 39 14.67 8.23 9.86
N TYR A 40 15.51 7.84 8.90
CA TYR A 40 15.56 8.46 7.57
C TYR A 40 15.44 7.41 6.47
N GLY A 41 14.39 7.52 5.64
CA GLY A 41 14.30 6.81 4.37
C GLY A 41 15.19 7.46 3.31
N ARG A 42 16.06 6.68 2.66
CA ARG A 42 17.03 7.20 1.68
C ARG A 42 16.70 6.83 0.25
N SER A 43 16.17 5.63 0.02
CA SER A 43 15.82 5.17 -1.32
C SER A 43 14.75 4.09 -1.26
N VAL A 44 13.94 4.05 -2.32
CA VAL A 44 13.02 2.96 -2.63
C VAL A 44 13.27 2.48 -4.06
N GLN A 45 13.37 1.18 -4.25
CA GLN A 45 13.56 0.56 -5.55
C GLN A 45 12.56 -0.59 -5.71
N GLN A 46 11.74 -0.54 -6.76
CA GLN A 46 10.90 -1.67 -7.14
C GLN A 46 11.74 -2.78 -7.78
N VAL A 47 11.42 -4.03 -7.47
CA VAL A 47 12.00 -5.23 -8.10
C VAL A 47 10.99 -5.92 -9.00
N SER A 48 11.43 -6.85 -9.86
CA SER A 48 10.62 -7.45 -10.95
C SER A 48 9.38 -8.22 -10.50
N ASP A 49 9.28 -8.55 -9.21
CA ASP A 49 8.27 -9.47 -8.68
C ASP A 49 7.26 -8.73 -7.79
N ASP A 50 6.90 -7.50 -8.19
CA ASP A 50 6.03 -6.56 -7.44
C ASP A 50 6.51 -6.23 -6.01
N GLY A 51 7.78 -6.55 -5.72
CA GLY A 51 8.44 -6.23 -4.47
C GLY A 51 9.07 -4.84 -4.46
N TYR A 52 9.38 -4.36 -3.27
CA TYR A 52 10.09 -3.12 -3.05
C TYR A 52 11.24 -3.32 -2.06
N ILE A 53 12.39 -2.73 -2.37
CA ILE A 53 13.52 -2.59 -1.46
C ILE A 53 13.50 -1.17 -0.94
N LEU A 54 13.53 -1.03 0.38
CA LEU A 54 13.66 0.26 1.07
C LEU A 54 15.01 0.27 1.79
N THR A 55 15.71 1.39 1.69
CA THR A 55 16.97 1.61 2.42
C THR A 55 16.89 2.90 3.21
N GLY A 56 17.59 2.94 4.33
CA GLY A 56 17.54 4.06 5.26
C GLY A 56 18.49 3.86 6.44
N SER A 57 18.50 4.84 7.33
CA SER A 57 19.25 4.79 8.58
C SER A 57 18.29 4.94 9.75
N THR A 58 18.49 4.16 10.81
CA THR A 58 17.69 4.20 12.03
C THR A 58 18.57 4.47 13.25
N ALA A 59 18.21 5.48 14.05
CA ALA A 59 18.80 5.70 15.38
C ALA A 59 17.90 5.14 16.49
N SER A 60 16.76 4.55 16.13
CA SER A 60 15.72 4.11 17.04
C SER A 60 15.94 2.73 17.65
N PHE A 61 16.79 1.90 17.03
CA PHE A 61 17.04 0.52 17.46
C PHE A 61 18.52 0.21 17.69
N GLY A 62 19.41 1.18 17.46
CA GLY A 62 20.82 1.08 17.85
C GLY A 62 20.96 1.27 19.36
N ASN A 63 21.85 0.51 19.98
CA ASN A 63 22.10 0.54 21.43
C ASN A 63 22.95 1.76 21.82
N ASP A 64 22.47 2.96 21.47
CA ASP A 64 23.21 4.24 21.50
C ASP A 64 24.48 4.27 20.62
N SER A 65 24.62 3.31 19.69
CA SER A 65 25.72 3.23 18.72
C SER A 65 25.15 3.00 17.32
N TYR A 66 25.58 3.85 16.38
CA TYR A 66 25.28 3.69 14.96
C TYR A 66 26.01 2.44 14.44
N ASP A 67 25.29 1.34 14.21
CA ASP A 67 25.85 0.19 13.50
C ASP A 67 25.63 0.38 11.98
N VAL A 68 26.73 0.26 11.24
CA VAL A 68 26.84 0.34 9.77
C VAL A 68 26.62 -1.01 9.10
#